data_AF-A0AAE3P382-F1
#
_entry.id   AF-A0AAE3P382-F1
#
_cell.length_a   1.000
_cell.length_b   1.000
_cell.length_c   1.000
_cell.angle_alpha   90.00
_cell.angle_beta   90.00
_cell.angle_gamma   90.00
#
_symmetry.space_group_name_H-M   'P 1'
#
loop_
_entity.id
_entity.type
_entity.pdbx_description
1 polymer ?
#
loop_
_entity_poly.entity_id
_entity_poly.type
_entity_poly.pdbx_seq_one_letter_code
_entity_poly.pdbx_strand_id
1 'polypeptide(L)'
;MLTERQILDILEKLEGIAGDFSVREKRVKIRTKERCSVCGKAFTEVSGIGLVCLRCKTIPRRYFIDLHWEEKRVRVYSDRNGQPLSSYEQAKRLASIIELEIQQRTFDPSKYVAGDIKRFLFKNLVEQYLSEKEKIMSPSGFQAKESWFKHRIVPFFAAMDVREIRGYHLHEFYEKLIQEETISLSSVKKIFVELKAFLNWCLKREILEKLPAFPEVKAPNL
;
A
#
# COMPACT_ATOMS: atom_id res chain seq x y z
N MET A 1 46.24 16.80 30.34
CA MET A 1 45.96 17.99 29.50
C MET A 1 46.33 17.61 28.08
N LEU A 2 45.38 17.73 27.14
CA LEU A 2 45.67 17.44 25.73
C LEU A 2 46.61 18.53 25.19
N THR A 3 47.58 18.14 24.38
CA THR A 3 48.50 19.09 23.74
C THR A 3 47.78 19.82 22.60
N GLU A 4 48.24 21.01 22.26
CA GLU A 4 47.66 21.86 21.20
C GLU A 4 47.53 21.11 19.85
N ARG A 5 48.48 20.22 19.55
CA ARG A 5 48.44 19.33 18.38
C ARG A 5 47.32 18.28 18.45
N GLN A 6 47.03 17.73 19.62
CA GLN A 6 45.95 16.76 19.78
C GLN A 6 44.57 17.41 19.60
N ILE A 7 44.43 18.70 19.94
CA ILE A 7 43.20 19.46 19.74
C ILE A 7 42.98 19.72 18.25
N LEU A 8 44.02 20.14 17.50
CA LEU A 8 43.96 20.34 16.05
C LEU A 8 43.61 19.05 15.29
N ASP A 9 44.20 17.93 15.69
CA ASP A 9 43.99 16.63 15.05
C ASP A 9 42.57 16.07 15.31
N ILE A 10 41.93 16.48 16.41
CA ILE A 10 40.51 16.19 16.71
C ILE A 10 39.60 17.10 15.89
N LEU A 11 39.95 18.39 15.74
CA LEU A 11 39.17 19.35 14.95
C LEU A 11 39.16 18.98 13.46
N GLU A 12 40.31 18.61 12.88
CA GLU A 12 40.39 18.13 11.49
C GLU A 12 39.60 16.82 11.28
N LYS A 13 39.59 15.92 12.27
CA LYS A 13 38.76 14.70 12.22
C LYS A 13 37.26 14.99 12.33
N LEU A 14 36.86 16.02 13.07
CA LEU A 14 35.47 16.45 13.16
C LEU A 14 35.01 17.16 11.87
N GLU A 15 35.88 17.94 11.22
CA GLU A 15 35.61 18.55 9.93
C GLU A 15 35.53 17.50 8.79
N GLY A 16 36.30 16.42 8.88
CA GLY A 16 36.19 15.27 7.96
C GLY A 16 34.90 14.42 8.12
N ILE A 17 34.23 14.51 9.29
CA ILE A 17 32.93 13.84 9.55
C ILE A 17 31.76 14.73 9.11
N ALA A 18 31.98 16.03 8.93
CA ALA A 18 31.07 16.93 8.22
C ALA A 18 31.13 16.68 6.70
N GLY A 19 31.06 15.40 6.32
CA GLY A 19 30.88 14.97 4.94
C GLY A 19 29.61 15.60 4.40
N ASP A 20 29.80 16.60 3.55
CA ASP A 20 28.95 16.99 2.45
C ASP A 20 27.46 16.72 2.70
N PHE A 21 26.89 17.44 3.68
CA PHE A 21 25.45 17.68 3.80
C PHE A 21 25.01 18.58 2.64
N SER A 22 25.38 18.22 1.41
CA SER A 22 24.68 18.67 0.23
C SER A 22 23.21 18.38 0.49
N VAL A 23 22.41 19.45 0.49
CA VAL A 23 20.96 19.37 0.64
C VAL A 23 20.48 18.57 -0.56
N ARG A 24 20.43 17.24 -0.42
CA ARG A 24 19.92 16.34 -1.45
C ARG A 24 18.54 16.86 -1.80
N GLU A 25 18.36 17.30 -3.03
CA GLU A 25 17.08 17.80 -3.48
C GLU A 25 16.01 16.76 -3.13
N LYS A 26 15.02 17.18 -2.34
CA LYS A 26 13.93 16.29 -1.97
C LYS A 26 13.25 15.79 -3.25
N ARG A 27 13.37 14.48 -3.48
CA ARG A 27 12.73 13.77 -4.60
C ARG A 27 11.21 13.84 -4.51
N VAL A 28 10.69 14.09 -3.31
CA VAL A 28 9.28 14.12 -2.97
C VAL A 28 8.89 15.52 -2.50
N LYS A 29 7.90 16.13 -3.16
CA LYS A 29 7.42 17.48 -2.85
C LYS A 29 5.93 17.47 -2.50
N ILE A 30 5.54 18.15 -1.43
CA ILE A 30 4.13 18.31 -1.06
C ILE A 30 3.59 19.56 -1.75
N ARG A 31 2.44 19.43 -2.42
CA ARG A 31 1.82 20.50 -3.20
C ARG A 31 0.32 20.56 -2.95
N THR A 32 -0.30 21.64 -3.42
CA THR A 32 -1.76 21.78 -3.49
C THR A 32 -2.17 22.35 -4.84
N LYS A 33 -3.37 21.99 -5.32
CA LYS A 33 -4.01 22.62 -6.48
C LYS A 33 -4.85 23.82 -6.08
N GLU A 34 -5.13 23.97 -4.79
CA GLU A 34 -6.00 25.02 -4.27
C GLU A 34 -5.28 26.37 -4.29
N ARG A 35 -6.08 27.43 -4.33
CA ARG A 35 -5.65 28.81 -4.14
C ARG A 35 -6.29 29.37 -2.88
N CYS A 36 -5.71 30.42 -2.33
CA CYS A 36 -6.26 31.08 -1.14
C CYS A 36 -7.70 31.55 -1.42
N SER A 37 -8.65 31.14 -0.57
CA SER A 37 -10.08 31.49 -0.71
C SER A 37 -10.37 32.98 -0.57
N VAL A 38 -9.46 33.73 0.07
CA VAL A 38 -9.63 35.17 0.35
C VAL A 38 -9.00 36.05 -0.71
N CYS A 39 -7.77 35.73 -1.16
CA CYS A 39 -7.02 36.58 -2.10
C CYS A 39 -6.65 35.92 -3.43
N GLY A 40 -7.00 34.65 -3.65
CA GLY A 40 -6.74 33.94 -4.91
C GLY A 40 -5.27 33.63 -5.21
N LYS A 41 -4.33 34.02 -4.33
CA LYS A 41 -2.89 33.72 -4.50
C LYS A 41 -2.59 32.26 -4.18
N ALA A 42 -1.51 31.75 -4.76
CA ALA A 42 -0.97 30.43 -4.44
C ALA A 42 -0.47 30.37 -2.99
N PHE A 43 -0.52 29.18 -2.39
CA PHE A 43 0.08 28.93 -1.08
C PHE A 43 1.60 28.77 -1.20
N THR A 44 2.34 29.26 -0.21
CA THR A 44 3.79 29.17 -0.14
C THR A 44 4.18 28.20 0.97
N GLU A 45 5.19 27.38 0.72
CA GLU A 45 5.73 26.48 1.73
C GLU A 45 6.61 27.27 2.71
N VAL A 46 6.26 27.23 3.99
CA VAL A 46 7.03 27.82 5.08
C VAL A 46 7.60 26.68 5.93
N SER A 47 8.93 26.65 6.06
CA SER A 47 9.64 25.65 6.85
C SER A 47 9.07 25.53 8.27
N GLY A 48 8.78 24.29 8.69
CA GLY A 48 8.22 23.98 10.00
C GLY A 48 6.70 24.11 10.12
N ILE A 49 6.03 24.84 9.23
CA ILE A 49 4.58 25.08 9.30
C ILE A 49 3.84 24.33 8.17
N GLY A 50 4.30 24.48 6.93
CA GLY A 50 3.68 23.90 5.74
C GLY A 50 3.20 24.94 4.73
N LEU A 51 2.19 24.59 3.93
CA LEU A 51 1.66 25.49 2.89
C LEU A 51 0.69 26.51 3.48
N VAL A 52 1.05 27.80 3.42
CA VAL A 52 0.27 28.89 4.01
C VAL A 52 0.18 30.07 3.02
N CYS A 53 -0.93 30.79 3.05
CA CYS A 53 -1.04 32.07 2.34
C CYS A 53 -0.42 33.17 3.21
N LEU A 54 0.70 33.75 2.77
CA LEU A 54 1.41 34.77 3.56
C LEU A 54 0.60 36.04 3.85
N ARG A 55 -0.40 36.37 3.00
CA ARG A 55 -1.27 37.54 3.19
C ARG A 55 -2.44 37.27 4.13
N CYS A 56 -3.14 36.16 3.93
CA CYS A 56 -4.41 35.87 4.60
C CYS A 56 -4.29 34.84 5.73
N LYS A 57 -3.11 34.23 5.90
CA LYS A 57 -2.82 33.18 6.89
C LYS A 57 -3.72 31.95 6.79
N THR A 58 -4.38 31.74 5.65
CA THR A 58 -5.19 30.55 5.37
C THR A 58 -4.31 29.38 4.96
N ILE A 59 -4.83 28.16 5.13
CA ILE A 59 -4.20 26.90 4.73
C ILE A 59 -5.07 26.15 3.71
N PRO A 60 -4.47 25.36 2.80
CA PRO A 60 -5.22 24.52 1.88
C PRO A 60 -5.86 23.34 2.62
N ARG A 61 -6.97 22.83 2.06
CA ARG A 61 -7.75 21.69 2.57
C ARG A 61 -7.37 20.38 1.91
N ARG A 62 -6.76 20.43 0.71
CA ARG A 62 -6.29 19.26 -0.03
C ARG A 62 -4.83 19.38 -0.43
N TYR A 63 -4.10 18.30 -0.22
CA TYR A 63 -2.69 18.17 -0.52
C TYR A 63 -2.48 17.01 -1.50
N PHE A 64 -1.37 17.02 -2.20
CA PHE A 64 -0.88 15.87 -2.95
C PHE A 64 0.64 15.85 -2.91
N ILE A 65 1.19 14.66 -3.05
CA ILE A 65 2.63 14.44 -3.13
C ILE A 65 3.01 14.30 -4.61
N ASP A 66 4.01 15.05 -5.03
CA ASP A 66 4.54 15.11 -6.39
C ASP A 66 5.99 14.62 -6.37
N LEU A 67 6.26 13.56 -7.12
CA LEU A 67 7.60 12.98 -7.23
C LEU A 67 7.88 12.50 -8.65
N HIS A 68 9.16 12.40 -8.99
CA HIS A 68 9.62 11.72 -10.21
C HIS A 68 10.18 10.35 -9.81
N TRP A 69 9.67 9.30 -10.45
CA TRP A 69 10.06 7.91 -10.24
C TRP A 69 10.17 7.22 -11.59
N GLU A 70 11.33 6.62 -11.90
CA GLU A 70 11.58 5.89 -13.17
C GLU A 70 11.10 6.66 -14.42
N GLU A 71 11.57 7.91 -14.55
CA GLU A 71 11.23 8.83 -15.67
C GLU A 71 9.75 9.24 -15.75
N LYS A 72 8.91 8.75 -14.84
CA LYS A 72 7.49 9.10 -14.76
C LYS A 72 7.22 10.04 -13.60
N ARG A 73 6.33 11.00 -13.84
CA ARG A 73 5.83 11.89 -12.78
C ARG A 73 4.64 11.23 -12.08
N VAL A 74 4.78 10.96 -10.80
CA VAL A 74 3.75 10.33 -9.97
C VAL A 74 3.14 11.38 -9.05
N ARG A 75 1.80 11.43 -9.02
CA ARG A 75 1.04 12.29 -8.11
C ARG A 75 0.17 11.44 -7.19
N VAL A 76 0.44 11.50 -5.90
CA VAL A 76 -0.28 10.77 -4.86
C VAL A 76 -1.23 11.72 -4.14
N TYR A 77 -2.53 11.43 -4.22
CA TYR A 77 -3.58 12.28 -3.63
C TYR A 77 -4.17 11.70 -2.34
N SER A 78 -3.91 10.43 -2.07
CA SER A 78 -4.45 9.69 -0.94
C SER A 78 -3.37 8.87 -0.26
N ASP A 79 -3.61 8.47 0.99
CA ASP A 79 -2.81 7.45 1.65
C ASP A 79 -3.12 6.03 1.12
N ARG A 80 -2.44 5.03 1.70
CA ARG A 80 -2.62 3.61 1.33
C ARG A 80 -4.03 3.09 1.59
N ASN A 81 -4.76 3.71 2.51
CA ASN A 81 -6.14 3.35 2.83
C ASN A 81 -7.13 4.07 1.89
N GLY A 82 -6.64 4.83 0.92
CA GLY A 82 -7.44 5.63 0.01
C GLY A 82 -7.97 6.94 0.62
N GLN A 83 -7.61 7.27 1.86
CA GLN A 83 -8.05 8.51 2.49
C GLN A 83 -7.32 9.68 1.85
N PRO A 84 -8.04 10.71 1.36
CA PRO A 84 -7.37 11.81 0.67
C PRO A 84 -6.62 12.70 1.66
N LEU A 85 -5.47 13.22 1.23
CA LEU A 85 -4.56 13.99 2.09
C LEU A 85 -5.20 15.35 2.44
N SER A 86 -5.79 15.44 3.63
CA SER A 86 -6.53 16.63 4.08
C SER A 86 -5.71 17.57 4.96
N SER A 87 -4.57 17.13 5.48
CA SER A 87 -3.66 17.97 6.28
C SER A 87 -2.23 17.91 5.76
N TYR A 88 -1.48 18.99 5.96
CA TYR A 88 -0.05 19.04 5.60
C TYR A 88 0.75 18.01 6.40
N GLU A 89 0.41 17.79 7.67
CA GLU A 89 1.08 16.81 8.52
C GLU A 89 0.88 15.38 8.00
N GLN A 90 -0.34 15.02 7.59
CA GLN A 90 -0.63 13.72 6.98
C GLN A 90 0.18 13.54 5.69
N ALA A 91 0.20 14.56 4.82
CA ALA A 91 1.00 14.54 3.59
C ALA A 91 2.51 14.43 3.89
N LYS A 92 3.00 15.07 4.95
CA LYS A 92 4.41 15.03 5.37
C LYS A 92 4.82 13.65 5.86
N ARG A 93 4.00 13.03 6.73
CA ARG A 93 4.22 11.66 7.20
C ARG A 93 4.28 10.69 6.01
N LEU A 94 3.32 10.79 5.09
CA LEU A 94 3.28 9.93 3.90
C LEU A 94 4.48 10.19 2.97
N ALA A 95 4.88 11.45 2.78
CA ALA A 95 6.05 11.79 1.99
C ALA A 95 7.32 11.16 2.57
N SER A 96 7.50 11.19 3.89
CA SER A 96 8.63 10.54 4.57
C SER A 96 8.62 9.01 4.39
N ILE A 97 7.45 8.38 4.43
CA ILE A 97 7.33 6.93 4.14
C ILE A 97 7.75 6.64 2.70
N ILE A 98 7.25 7.42 1.73
CA ILE A 98 7.60 7.26 0.31
C ILE A 98 9.10 7.48 0.09
N GLU A 99 9.69 8.50 0.71
CA GLU A 99 11.14 8.74 0.66
C GLU A 99 11.94 7.54 1.18
N LEU A 100 11.51 6.94 2.28
CA LEU A 100 12.15 5.74 2.83
C LEU A 100 12.03 4.55 1.89
N GLU A 101 10.86 4.30 1.31
CA GLU A 101 10.66 3.22 0.33
C GLU A 101 11.51 3.42 -0.93
N ILE A 102 11.65 4.66 -1.39
CA ILE A 102 12.53 5.01 -2.52
C ILE A 102 13.99 4.69 -2.18
N GLN A 103 14.44 5.04 -0.97
CA GLN A 103 15.79 4.75 -0.50
C GLN A 103 16.03 3.24 -0.39
N GLN A 104 15.03 2.49 0.06
CA GLN A 104 15.06 1.03 0.19
C GLN A 104 14.82 0.29 -1.13
N ARG A 105 14.51 1.00 -2.23
CA ARG A 105 14.13 0.43 -3.53
C ARG A 105 12.90 -0.49 -3.47
N THR A 106 11.98 -0.21 -2.55
CA THR A 106 10.72 -0.94 -2.35
C THR A 106 9.50 -0.12 -2.75
N PHE A 107 9.70 1.12 -3.22
CA PHE A 107 8.63 2.01 -3.62
C PHE A 107 7.90 1.48 -4.85
N ASP A 108 6.59 1.33 -4.71
CA ASP A 108 5.66 0.95 -5.77
C ASP A 108 4.54 2.00 -5.86
N PRO A 109 4.49 2.82 -6.93
CA PRO A 109 3.49 3.88 -7.06
C PRO A 109 2.06 3.35 -7.11
N SER A 110 1.86 2.11 -7.55
CA SER A 110 0.53 1.50 -7.67
C SER A 110 -0.13 1.20 -6.31
N LYS A 111 0.61 1.31 -5.20
CA LYS A 111 0.09 1.27 -3.82
C LYS A 111 -0.55 2.58 -3.36
N TYR A 112 -0.37 3.66 -4.12
CA TYR A 112 -0.76 5.02 -3.73
C TYR A 112 -1.70 5.69 -4.72
N VAL A 113 -1.77 5.19 -5.95
CA VAL A 113 -2.68 5.70 -6.98
C VAL A 113 -4.04 5.02 -6.82
N ALA A 114 -5.08 5.79 -6.52
CA ALA A 114 -6.42 5.26 -6.24
C ALA A 114 -6.99 4.37 -7.36
N GLY A 115 -6.68 4.66 -8.62
CA GLY A 115 -7.08 3.82 -9.76
C GLY A 115 -6.42 2.44 -9.71
N ASP A 116 -5.15 2.39 -9.35
CA ASP A 116 -4.40 1.14 -9.22
C ASP A 116 -4.80 0.37 -7.96
N ILE A 117 -5.03 1.04 -6.83
CA ILE A 117 -5.55 0.41 -5.62
C ILE A 117 -6.86 -0.34 -5.94
N LYS A 118 -7.79 0.31 -6.65
CA LYS A 118 -9.03 -0.35 -7.09
C LYS A 118 -8.76 -1.57 -7.96
N ARG A 119 -7.79 -1.50 -8.89
CA ARG A 119 -7.43 -2.63 -9.76
C ARG A 119 -6.97 -3.85 -8.97
N PHE A 120 -6.28 -3.65 -7.85
CA PHE A 120 -5.73 -4.74 -7.02
C PHE A 120 -6.63 -5.17 -5.86
N LEU A 121 -7.84 -4.60 -5.73
CA LEU A 121 -8.83 -5.09 -4.79
C LEU A 121 -9.20 -6.54 -5.10
N PHE A 122 -9.28 -7.35 -4.05
CA PHE A 122 -9.58 -8.77 -4.12
C PHE A 122 -10.84 -9.04 -4.95
N LYS A 123 -11.92 -8.29 -4.69
CA LYS A 123 -13.18 -8.43 -5.41
C LYS A 123 -12.99 -8.31 -6.93
N ASN A 124 -12.28 -7.27 -7.38
CA ASN A 124 -12.11 -6.97 -8.79
C ASN A 124 -11.23 -8.03 -9.49
N LEU A 125 -10.18 -8.50 -8.79
CA LEU A 125 -9.34 -9.57 -9.31
C LEU A 125 -10.05 -10.92 -9.35
N VAL A 126 -10.95 -11.21 -8.40
CA VAL A 126 -11.80 -12.40 -8.44
C VAL A 126 -12.77 -12.36 -9.62
N GLU A 127 -13.41 -11.22 -9.87
CA GLU A 127 -14.29 -11.06 -11.04
C GLU A 127 -13.53 -11.35 -12.35
N GLN A 128 -12.32 -10.80 -12.49
CA GLN A 128 -11.46 -11.11 -13.63
C GLN A 128 -11.10 -12.60 -13.69
N TYR A 129 -10.66 -13.19 -12.58
CA TYR A 129 -10.31 -14.61 -12.50
C TYR A 129 -11.46 -15.53 -12.90
N LEU A 130 -12.67 -15.27 -12.38
CA LEU A 130 -13.86 -16.07 -12.69
C LEU A 130 -14.25 -15.94 -14.16
N SER A 131 -14.19 -14.73 -14.74
CA SER A 131 -14.48 -14.50 -16.16
C SER A 131 -13.55 -15.29 -17.11
N GLU A 132 -12.28 -15.51 -16.70
CA GLU A 132 -11.35 -16.34 -17.46
C GLU A 132 -11.65 -17.84 -17.28
N LYS A 133 -12.08 -18.25 -16.08
CA LYS A 133 -12.40 -19.65 -15.79
C LYS A 133 -13.70 -20.11 -16.43
N GLU A 134 -14.68 -19.24 -16.53
CA GLU A 134 -15.96 -19.50 -17.20
C GLU A 134 -15.74 -19.97 -18.66
N LYS A 135 -14.75 -19.39 -19.35
CA LYS A 135 -14.46 -19.71 -20.76
C LYS A 135 -13.81 -21.08 -20.98
N ILE A 136 -13.25 -21.68 -19.93
CA ILE A 136 -12.41 -22.89 -20.04
C ILE A 136 -13.06 -24.08 -19.31
N MET A 137 -13.90 -23.82 -18.31
CA MET A 137 -14.50 -24.86 -17.46
C MET A 137 -15.87 -25.29 -17.95
N SER A 138 -16.29 -26.50 -17.58
CA SER A 138 -17.68 -26.93 -17.76
C SER A 138 -18.63 -26.07 -16.92
N PRO A 139 -19.87 -25.82 -17.39
CA PRO A 139 -20.83 -24.96 -16.69
C PRO A 139 -21.08 -25.38 -15.23
N SER A 140 -21.25 -26.67 -14.97
CA SER A 140 -21.49 -27.20 -13.62
C SER A 140 -20.30 -27.00 -12.68
N GLY A 141 -19.07 -27.22 -13.19
CA GLY A 141 -17.85 -26.99 -12.42
C GLY A 141 -17.62 -25.51 -12.12
N PHE A 142 -17.95 -24.63 -13.09
CA PHE A 142 -17.87 -23.20 -12.91
C PHE A 142 -18.86 -22.69 -11.85
N GLN A 143 -20.13 -23.11 -11.91
CA GLN A 143 -21.15 -22.72 -10.93
C GLN A 143 -20.75 -23.06 -9.49
N ALA A 144 -20.19 -24.25 -9.26
CA ALA A 144 -19.71 -24.63 -7.94
C ALA A 144 -18.58 -23.70 -7.46
N LYS A 145 -17.59 -23.41 -8.32
CA LYS A 145 -16.49 -22.48 -8.01
C LYS A 145 -17.00 -21.07 -7.73
N GLU A 146 -17.83 -20.54 -8.62
CA GLU A 146 -18.42 -19.21 -8.49
C GLU A 146 -19.17 -19.07 -7.17
N SER A 147 -19.96 -20.07 -6.80
CA SER A 147 -20.70 -20.11 -5.53
C SER A 147 -19.77 -19.98 -4.31
N TRP A 148 -18.65 -20.72 -4.28
CA TRP A 148 -17.66 -20.59 -3.20
C TRP A 148 -17.07 -19.19 -3.10
N PHE A 149 -16.69 -18.59 -4.24
CA PHE A 149 -16.15 -17.24 -4.24
C PHE A 149 -17.18 -16.22 -3.78
N LYS A 150 -18.38 -16.24 -4.38
CA LYS A 150 -19.44 -15.26 -4.14
C LYS A 150 -19.96 -15.29 -2.70
N HIS A 151 -20.16 -16.48 -2.14
CA HIS A 151 -20.84 -16.63 -0.85
C HIS A 151 -19.88 -16.75 0.34
N ARG A 152 -18.62 -17.15 0.13
CA ARG A 152 -17.70 -17.45 1.24
C ARG A 152 -16.43 -16.61 1.19
N ILE A 153 -15.72 -16.62 0.06
CA ILE A 153 -14.40 -15.98 -0.04
C ILE A 153 -14.51 -14.45 -0.16
N VAL A 154 -15.28 -13.95 -1.13
CA VAL A 154 -15.42 -12.51 -1.40
C VAL A 154 -15.96 -11.74 -0.19
N PRO A 155 -16.99 -12.20 0.55
CA PRO A 155 -17.47 -11.48 1.73
C PRO A 155 -16.42 -11.21 2.80
N PHE A 156 -15.36 -12.04 2.89
CA PHE A 156 -14.27 -11.82 3.83
C PHE A 156 -13.19 -10.88 3.25
N PHE A 157 -12.79 -11.09 2.00
CA PHE A 157 -11.62 -10.41 1.42
C PHE A 157 -11.95 -9.20 0.54
N ALA A 158 -13.22 -8.90 0.22
CA ALA A 158 -13.61 -7.98 -0.87
C ALA A 158 -12.88 -6.63 -0.88
N ALA A 159 -12.71 -6.02 0.30
CA ALA A 159 -12.09 -4.70 0.47
C ALA A 159 -10.56 -4.76 0.65
N MET A 160 -9.96 -5.94 0.69
CA MET A 160 -8.52 -6.11 0.85
C MET A 160 -7.81 -5.97 -0.49
N ASP A 161 -6.62 -5.34 -0.47
CA ASP A 161 -5.66 -5.42 -1.57
C ASP A 161 -5.01 -6.81 -1.55
N VAL A 162 -5.03 -7.53 -2.68
CA VAL A 162 -4.46 -8.89 -2.77
C VAL A 162 -2.98 -8.92 -2.37
N ARG A 163 -2.25 -7.83 -2.64
CA ARG A 163 -0.81 -7.69 -2.32
C ARG A 163 -0.55 -7.63 -0.83
N GLU A 164 -1.55 -7.29 -0.03
CA GLU A 164 -1.46 -7.18 1.42
C GLU A 164 -1.99 -8.42 2.15
N ILE A 165 -2.47 -9.44 1.42
CA ILE A 165 -2.87 -10.71 2.03
C ILE A 165 -1.63 -11.41 2.60
N ARG A 166 -1.77 -11.91 3.84
CA ARG A 166 -0.71 -12.54 4.65
C ARG A 166 -1.27 -13.82 5.24
N GLY A 167 -0.39 -14.66 5.80
CA GLY A 167 -0.80 -15.91 6.43
C GLY A 167 -1.84 -15.72 7.53
N TYR A 168 -1.71 -14.68 8.37
CA TYR A 168 -2.67 -14.43 9.45
C TYR A 168 -4.11 -14.19 8.93
N HIS A 169 -4.28 -13.48 7.81
CA HIS A 169 -5.60 -13.29 7.18
C HIS A 169 -6.22 -14.62 6.74
N LEU A 170 -5.39 -15.55 6.28
CA LEU A 170 -5.84 -16.89 5.89
C LEU A 170 -6.21 -17.74 7.11
N HIS A 171 -5.47 -17.61 8.22
CA HIS A 171 -5.81 -18.25 9.49
C HIS A 171 -7.12 -17.71 10.07
N GLU A 172 -7.30 -16.39 10.10
CA GLU A 172 -8.54 -15.75 10.56
C GLU A 172 -9.74 -16.19 9.71
N PHE A 173 -9.57 -16.26 8.38
CA PHE A 173 -10.61 -16.78 7.50
C PHE A 173 -10.91 -18.26 7.77
N TYR A 174 -9.89 -19.08 8.05
CA TYR A 174 -10.08 -20.49 8.42
C TYR A 174 -10.86 -20.61 9.73
N GLU A 175 -10.48 -19.87 10.77
CA GLU A 175 -11.16 -19.85 12.07
C GLU A 175 -12.63 -19.44 11.92
N LYS A 176 -12.91 -18.43 11.11
CA LYS A 176 -14.28 -18.02 10.80
C LYS A 176 -15.07 -19.16 10.15
N LEU A 177 -14.51 -19.87 9.17
CA LEU A 177 -15.20 -20.95 8.47
C LEU A 177 -15.47 -22.17 9.37
N ILE A 178 -14.57 -22.51 10.29
CA ILE A 178 -14.77 -23.65 11.21
C ILE A 178 -15.76 -23.33 12.34
N GLN A 179 -15.93 -22.06 12.69
CA GLN A 179 -16.94 -21.60 13.64
C GLN A 179 -18.35 -21.61 13.01
N GLU A 180 -18.46 -21.62 11.69
CA GLU A 180 -19.74 -21.78 11.00
C GLU A 180 -20.19 -23.24 11.01
N GLU A 181 -21.14 -23.59 11.88
CA GLU A 181 -21.69 -24.96 12.04
C GLU A 181 -22.21 -25.60 10.75
N THR A 182 -22.56 -24.78 9.75
CA THR A 182 -23.10 -25.24 8.46
C THR A 182 -22.05 -25.79 7.49
N ILE A 183 -20.76 -25.62 7.77
CA ILE A 183 -19.69 -25.96 6.82
C ILE A 183 -18.87 -27.16 7.32
N SER A 184 -18.90 -28.25 6.55
CA SER A 184 -18.01 -29.39 6.80
C SER A 184 -16.55 -29.03 6.53
N LEU A 185 -15.62 -29.70 7.22
CA LEU A 185 -14.18 -29.53 6.99
C LEU A 185 -13.74 -29.88 5.56
N SER A 186 -14.46 -30.82 4.92
CA SER A 186 -14.26 -31.13 3.50
C SER A 186 -14.56 -29.91 2.62
N SER A 187 -15.63 -29.18 2.92
CA SER A 187 -15.97 -27.91 2.25
C SER A 187 -14.93 -26.83 2.54
N VAL A 188 -14.47 -26.69 3.79
CA VAL A 188 -13.38 -25.75 4.14
C VAL A 188 -12.13 -26.04 3.31
N LYS A 189 -11.72 -27.31 3.22
CA LYS A 189 -10.59 -27.73 2.40
C LYS A 189 -10.76 -27.34 0.94
N LYS A 190 -11.95 -27.54 0.35
CA LYS A 190 -12.25 -27.13 -1.03
C LYS A 190 -12.15 -25.61 -1.20
N ILE A 191 -12.69 -24.82 -0.27
CA ILE A 191 -12.59 -23.36 -0.29
C ILE A 191 -11.12 -22.92 -0.31
N PHE A 192 -10.26 -23.51 0.52
CA PHE A 192 -8.83 -23.18 0.55
C PHE A 192 -8.07 -23.65 -0.71
N VAL A 193 -8.47 -24.77 -1.32
CA VAL A 193 -7.94 -25.18 -2.63
C VAL A 193 -8.25 -24.13 -3.69
N GLU A 194 -9.49 -23.64 -3.71
CA GLU A 194 -9.93 -22.61 -4.66
C GLU A 194 -9.24 -21.26 -4.43
N LEU A 195 -9.14 -20.84 -3.16
CA LEU A 195 -8.41 -19.64 -2.79
C LEU A 195 -6.92 -19.74 -3.17
N LYS A 196 -6.29 -20.89 -2.93
CA LYS A 196 -4.90 -21.14 -3.35
C LYS A 196 -4.75 -21.07 -4.86
N ALA A 197 -5.70 -21.61 -5.62
CA ALA A 197 -5.68 -21.54 -7.08
C ALA A 197 -5.78 -20.08 -7.58
N PHE A 198 -6.62 -19.26 -6.95
CA PHE A 198 -6.72 -17.82 -7.24
C PHE A 198 -5.42 -17.06 -6.89
N LEU A 199 -4.85 -17.24 -5.70
CA LEU A 199 -3.61 -16.56 -5.34
C LEU A 199 -2.41 -17.01 -6.21
N ASN A 200 -2.38 -18.26 -6.66
CA ASN A 200 -1.42 -18.71 -7.67
C ASN A 200 -1.63 -18.01 -9.03
N TRP A 201 -2.88 -17.77 -9.42
CA TRP A 201 -3.19 -17.02 -10.64
C TRP A 201 -2.70 -15.56 -10.54
N CYS A 202 -2.78 -14.95 -9.36
CA CYS A 202 -2.20 -13.63 -9.09
C CYS A 202 -0.66 -13.67 -9.12
N LEU A 203 -0.03 -14.68 -8.49
CA LEU A 203 1.42 -14.86 -8.49
C LEU A 203 1.97 -14.98 -9.93
N LYS A 204 1.32 -15.78 -10.78
CA LYS A 204 1.72 -15.95 -12.20
C LYS A 204 1.63 -14.68 -13.03
N ARG A 205 0.87 -13.68 -12.57
CA ARG A 205 0.71 -12.37 -13.21
C ARG A 205 1.55 -11.28 -12.55
N GLU A 206 2.45 -11.67 -11.65
CA GLU A 206 3.31 -10.75 -10.91
C GLU A 206 2.52 -9.72 -10.08
N ILE A 207 1.25 -10.00 -9.79
CA ILE A 207 0.43 -9.19 -8.88
C ILE A 207 0.88 -9.46 -7.45
N LEU A 208 1.17 -10.72 -7.14
CA LEU A 208 1.63 -11.17 -5.83
C LEU A 208 3.12 -11.54 -5.93
N GLU A 209 3.95 -11.08 -5.00
CA GLU A 209 5.39 -11.41 -4.97
C GLU A 209 5.64 -12.84 -4.48
N LYS A 210 4.90 -13.27 -3.45
CA LYS A 210 5.01 -14.60 -2.84
C LYS A 210 3.68 -15.07 -2.31
N LEU A 211 3.46 -16.38 -2.33
CA LEU A 211 2.27 -16.97 -1.72
C LEU A 211 2.32 -16.85 -0.19
N PRO A 212 1.23 -16.42 0.47
CA PRO A 212 1.11 -16.49 1.92
C PRO A 212 1.10 -17.95 2.40
N ALA A 213 1.50 -18.16 3.66
CA ALA A 213 1.39 -19.46 4.31
C ALA A 213 -0.10 -19.83 4.50
N PHE A 214 -0.50 -20.99 3.98
CA PHE A 214 -1.86 -21.51 4.12
C PHE A 214 -1.99 -22.32 5.42
N PRO A 215 -3.13 -22.23 6.13
CA PRO A 215 -3.39 -23.06 7.29
C PRO A 215 -3.48 -24.54 6.93
N GLU A 216 -2.98 -25.41 7.81
CA GLU A 216 -3.18 -26.85 7.69
C GLU A 216 -4.61 -27.22 8.09
N VAL A 217 -5.42 -27.63 7.13
CA VAL A 217 -6.77 -28.15 7.39
C VAL A 217 -6.65 -29.63 7.80
N LYS A 218 -6.42 -29.87 9.09
CA LYS A 218 -6.46 -31.22 9.69
C LYS A 218 -7.88 -31.56 10.11
N ALA A 219 -8.30 -32.81 9.89
CA ALA A 219 -9.52 -33.30 10.52
C ALA A 219 -9.32 -33.31 12.04
N PRO A 220 -10.33 -32.95 12.85
CA PRO A 220 -10.26 -33.14 14.29
C PRO A 220 -10.02 -34.61 14.52
N ASN A 221 -9.00 -34.91 15.32
CA ASN A 221 -8.84 -36.23 15.90
C ASN A 221 -10.09 -36.42 16.80
N LEU A 222 -11.05 -37.19 16.29
CA LEU A 222 -12.18 -37.72 17.07
C LEU A 222 -11.64 -38.73 18.09
#